data_AF-A0A6C1EDI3-F1
#
_entry.id   AF-A0A6C1EDI3-F1
#
_cell.length_a   1.000
_cell.length_b   1.000
_cell.length_c   1.000
_cell.angle_alpha   90.00
_cell.angle_beta   90.00
_cell.angle_gamma   90.00
#
_symmetry.space_group_name_H-M   'P 1'
#
loop_
_entity.id
_entity.type
_entity.pdbx_description
1 polymer ?
#
loop_
_entity_poly.entity_id
_entity_poly.type
_entity_poly.pdbx_seq_one_letter_code
_entity_poly.pdbx_strand_id
1 'polypeptide(L)'
;MIRTRVLFCLLISFVATVQSSAIIVSSSCISQASLYQYGCINNKTSIGCYCKNINWLGSVTACAYENSKSNKTFDSALKKIAAQCSSHRSYTLDDMKKIYLNASMYLRAPAKTDMKVLVNQPLTANETAFHYYYQNNYGNHLALIRSQWCAWGLVFFWAVVLTIATILNVMKKVFGKSIMPNSVKKSLIYPSVYKDYHERTFYLWKYLLQSLSFW
;
A
#
# COMPACT_ATOMS: atom_id res chain seq x y z
N MET A 1 8.95 13.28 -30.80
CA MET A 1 9.19 12.19 -29.82
C MET A 1 9.19 12.66 -28.35
N ILE A 2 9.76 13.83 -28.02
CA ILE A 2 9.76 14.36 -26.64
C ILE A 2 8.35 14.79 -26.18
N ARG A 3 7.59 15.47 -27.05
CA ARG A 3 6.22 15.94 -26.76
C ARG A 3 5.25 14.80 -26.42
N THR A 4 5.35 13.67 -27.11
CA THR A 4 4.54 12.47 -26.85
C THR A 4 4.91 11.79 -25.53
N ARG A 5 6.20 11.75 -25.16
CA ARG A 5 6.64 11.23 -23.85
C ARG A 5 6.18 12.10 -22.68
N VAL A 6 6.22 13.43 -22.82
CA VAL A 6 5.74 14.37 -21.80
C VAL A 6 4.23 14.26 -21.61
N LEU A 7 3.46 14.19 -22.70
CA LEU A 7 2.01 13.97 -22.64
C LEU A 7 1.64 12.64 -21.97
N PHE A 8 2.40 11.57 -22.25
CA PHE A 8 2.20 10.27 -21.64
C PHE A 8 2.47 10.31 -20.12
N CYS A 9 3.55 10.96 -19.68
CA CYS A 9 3.85 11.14 -18.25
C CYS A 9 2.79 11.99 -17.51
N LEU A 10 2.25 13.02 -18.17
CA LEU A 10 1.18 13.86 -17.60
C LEU A 10 -0.14 13.07 -17.47
N LEU A 11 -0.48 12.26 -18.48
CA LEU A 11 -1.67 11.40 -18.45
C LEU A 11 -1.57 10.34 -17.35
N ILE A 12 -0.41 9.69 -17.20
CA ILE A 12 -0.18 8.71 -16.13
C ILE A 12 -0.31 9.39 -14.76
N SER A 13 0.29 10.56 -14.59
CA SER A 13 0.19 11.33 -13.34
C SER A 13 -1.26 11.71 -13.02
N PHE A 14 -2.03 12.16 -14.01
CA PHE A 14 -3.44 12.51 -13.84
C PHE A 14 -4.32 11.31 -13.47
N VAL A 15 -4.12 10.17 -14.14
CA VAL A 15 -4.86 8.94 -13.81
C VAL A 15 -4.52 8.46 -12.41
N ALA A 16 -3.25 8.54 -12.00
CA ALA A 16 -2.81 8.17 -10.66
C ALA A 16 -3.47 9.04 -9.57
N THR A 17 -3.55 10.37 -9.75
CA THR A 17 -4.17 11.25 -8.75
C THR A 17 -5.68 11.06 -8.63
N VAL A 18 -6.38 10.84 -9.74
CA VAL A 18 -7.83 10.56 -9.75
C VAL A 18 -8.13 9.23 -9.08
N GLN A 19 -7.31 8.20 -9.32
CA GLN A 19 -7.53 6.88 -8.72
C GLN A 19 -7.20 6.87 -7.22
N SER A 20 -6.13 7.53 -6.80
CA SER A 20 -5.78 7.65 -5.38
C SER A 20 -6.85 8.39 -4.59
N SER A 21 -7.38 9.51 -5.11
CA SER A 21 -8.45 10.25 -4.44
C SER A 21 -9.75 9.43 -4.32
N ALA A 22 -10.14 8.70 -5.37
CA ALA A 22 -11.32 7.82 -5.31
C ALA A 22 -11.17 6.67 -4.30
N ILE A 23 -9.97 6.10 -4.15
CA ILE A 23 -9.69 5.05 -3.16
C ILE A 23 -9.83 5.60 -1.73
N ILE A 24 -9.28 6.79 -1.46
CA ILE A 24 -9.35 7.38 -0.11
C ILE A 24 -10.79 7.75 0.23
N VAL A 25 -11.53 8.36 -0.70
CA VAL A 25 -12.94 8.74 -0.48
C VAL A 25 -13.81 7.51 -0.24
N SER A 26 -13.73 6.49 -1.10
CA SER A 26 -14.52 5.26 -0.94
C SER A 26 -14.23 4.53 0.37
N SER A 27 -12.96 4.32 0.71
CA SER A 27 -12.57 3.68 1.98
C SER A 27 -13.05 4.47 3.20
N SER A 28 -12.99 5.80 3.15
CA SER A 28 -13.41 6.66 4.28
C SER A 28 -14.92 6.65 4.47
N CYS A 29 -15.69 6.70 3.39
CA CYS A 29 -17.15 6.57 3.44
C CYS A 29 -17.60 5.21 3.98
N ILE A 30 -16.90 4.13 3.58
CA ILE A 30 -17.16 2.78 4.11
C ILE A 30 -16.85 2.72 5.61
N SER A 31 -15.69 3.23 6.04
CA SER A 31 -15.29 3.23 7.45
C SER A 31 -16.27 4.02 8.31
N GLN A 32 -16.70 5.20 7.85
CA GLN A 32 -17.70 5.98 8.54
C GLN A 32 -19.04 5.25 8.64
N ALA A 33 -19.55 4.71 7.53
CA ALA A 33 -20.84 4.04 7.53
C ALA A 33 -20.83 2.78 8.42
N SER A 34 -19.66 2.15 8.61
CA SER A 34 -19.50 1.00 9.52
C SER A 34 -19.64 1.31 11.01
N LEU A 35 -19.67 2.60 11.40
CA LEU A 35 -19.91 3.01 12.78
C LEU A 35 -21.36 2.78 13.23
N TYR A 36 -22.30 2.71 12.29
CA TYR A 36 -23.73 2.64 12.58
C TYR A 36 -24.27 1.21 12.47
N GLN A 37 -25.35 0.90 13.19
CA GLN A 37 -25.90 -0.45 13.25
C GLN A 37 -26.90 -0.69 12.10
N TYR A 38 -26.46 -1.32 11.01
CA TYR A 38 -27.34 -1.71 9.89
C TYR A 38 -27.82 -3.17 9.97
N GLY A 39 -27.90 -3.74 11.17
CA GLY A 39 -28.44 -5.09 11.41
C GLY A 39 -27.41 -6.21 11.28
N CYS A 40 -26.13 -5.87 11.19
CA CYS A 40 -25.01 -6.82 11.13
C CYS A 40 -24.46 -7.13 12.53
N ILE A 41 -25.27 -7.79 13.37
CA ILE A 41 -25.04 -7.92 14.82
C ILE A 41 -23.84 -8.83 15.16
N ASN A 42 -23.66 -9.93 14.41
CA ASN A 42 -22.68 -10.97 14.75
C ASN A 42 -21.30 -10.75 14.09
N ASN A 43 -21.19 -9.76 13.19
CA ASN A 43 -19.98 -9.55 12.43
C ASN A 43 -19.88 -8.08 12.01
N LYS A 44 -19.65 -7.21 13.00
CA LYS A 44 -19.58 -5.73 12.85
C LYS A 44 -18.54 -5.26 11.83
N THR A 45 -17.65 -6.14 11.39
CA THR A 45 -16.58 -5.92 10.40
C THR A 45 -16.80 -6.65 9.06
N SER A 46 -17.85 -7.46 8.93
CA SER A 46 -18.09 -8.22 7.69
C SER A 46 -18.71 -7.32 6.64
N ILE A 47 -17.86 -6.83 5.75
CA ILE A 47 -18.27 -6.08 4.56
C ILE A 47 -19.38 -6.79 3.78
N GLY A 48 -19.40 -8.13 3.79
CA GLY A 48 -20.41 -8.92 3.11
C GLY A 48 -21.83 -8.80 3.66
N CYS A 49 -21.99 -8.50 4.95
CA CYS A 49 -23.32 -8.21 5.51
C CYS A 49 -23.79 -6.82 5.08
N TYR A 50 -22.92 -5.82 5.19
CA TYR A 50 -23.21 -4.45 4.80
C TYR A 50 -23.52 -4.31 3.31
N CYS A 51 -22.78 -5.01 2.45
CA CYS A 51 -23.01 -5.03 1.01
C CYS A 51 -24.37 -5.62 0.61
N LYS A 52 -25.10 -6.31 1.50
CA LYS A 52 -26.48 -6.76 1.24
C LYS A 52 -27.53 -5.73 1.67
N ASN A 53 -27.18 -4.81 2.58
CA ASN A 53 -28.08 -3.82 3.12
C ASN A 53 -28.13 -2.58 2.21
N ILE A 54 -29.30 -2.30 1.64
CA ILE A 54 -29.51 -1.19 0.71
C ILE A 54 -29.36 0.19 1.37
N ASN A 55 -29.74 0.31 2.65
CA ASN A 55 -29.64 1.57 3.40
C ASN A 55 -28.19 1.91 3.68
N TRP A 56 -27.39 0.92 4.08
CA TRP A 56 -25.94 1.11 4.25
C TRP A 56 -25.28 1.53 2.94
N LEU A 57 -25.61 0.84 1.85
CA LEU A 57 -25.06 1.15 0.53
C LEU A 57 -25.51 2.54 0.05
N GLY A 58 -26.74 2.94 0.36
CA GLY A 58 -27.26 4.29 0.15
C GLY A 58 -26.44 5.36 0.89
N SER A 59 -26.15 5.16 2.18
CA SER A 59 -25.33 6.07 2.98
C SER A 59 -23.90 6.20 2.44
N VAL A 60 -23.29 5.08 2.05
CA VAL A 60 -21.91 5.07 1.51
C VAL A 60 -21.84 5.78 0.17
N THR A 61 -22.81 5.52 -0.71
CA THR A 61 -22.86 6.17 -2.04
C THR A 61 -23.20 7.65 -1.95
N ALA A 62 -24.05 8.07 -1.01
CA ALA A 62 -24.31 9.48 -0.71
C ALA A 62 -23.05 10.19 -0.19
N CYS A 63 -22.33 9.60 0.77
CA CYS A 63 -21.06 10.14 1.24
C CYS A 63 -20.03 10.28 0.11
N ALA A 64 -19.96 9.30 -0.79
CA ALA A 64 -19.07 9.35 -1.94
C ALA A 64 -19.43 10.49 -2.91
N TYR A 65 -20.72 10.80 -3.07
CA TYR A 65 -21.18 11.92 -3.88
C TYR A 65 -20.78 13.27 -3.25
N GLU A 66 -21.09 13.46 -1.97
CA GLU A 66 -20.81 14.70 -1.22
C GLU A 66 -19.31 15.05 -1.19
N ASN A 67 -18.45 14.02 -1.14
CA ASN A 67 -17.00 14.20 -1.01
C ASN A 67 -16.23 14.03 -2.33
N SER A 68 -16.94 13.84 -3.46
CA SER A 68 -16.32 13.75 -4.78
C SER A 68 -16.23 15.11 -5.46
N LYS A 69 -15.02 15.50 -5.88
CA LYS A 69 -14.78 16.78 -6.59
C LYS A 69 -15.20 16.76 -8.07
N SER A 70 -15.45 15.59 -8.65
CA SER A 70 -15.80 15.42 -10.07
C SER A 70 -16.66 14.17 -10.29
N ASN A 71 -17.49 14.19 -11.33
CA ASN A 71 -18.25 13.00 -11.76
C ASN A 71 -17.34 11.79 -12.03
N LYS A 72 -16.11 12.01 -12.52
CA LYS A 72 -15.15 10.92 -12.75
C LYS A 72 -14.60 10.33 -11.45
N THR A 73 -14.38 11.14 -10.41
CA THR A 73 -13.95 10.65 -9.10
C THR A 73 -15.09 9.91 -8.41
N PHE A 74 -16.33 10.40 -8.57
CA PHE A 74 -17.52 9.73 -8.08
C PHE A 74 -17.71 8.36 -8.72
N ASP A 75 -17.71 8.28 -10.05
CA ASP A 75 -17.83 7.02 -10.79
C ASP A 75 -16.71 6.03 -10.41
N SER A 76 -15.49 6.53 -10.22
CA SER A 76 -14.36 5.71 -9.76
C SER A 76 -14.54 5.22 -8.32
N ALA A 77 -15.06 6.06 -7.42
CA ALA A 77 -15.35 5.70 -6.04
C ALA A 77 -16.47 4.64 -5.97
N LEU A 78 -17.54 4.81 -6.75
CA LEU A 78 -18.62 3.81 -6.87
C LEU A 78 -18.11 2.46 -7.37
N LYS A 79 -17.23 2.46 -8.39
CA LYS A 79 -16.60 1.20 -8.85
C LYS A 79 -15.78 0.53 -7.76
N LYS A 80 -15.08 1.30 -6.92
CA LYS A 80 -14.29 0.74 -5.81
C LYS A 80 -15.19 0.16 -4.72
N ILE A 81 -16.28 0.84 -4.36
CA ILE A 81 -17.30 0.33 -3.43
C ILE A 81 -17.91 -0.96 -3.98
N ALA A 82 -18.31 -0.97 -5.26
CA ALA A 82 -18.84 -2.16 -5.93
C ALA A 82 -17.83 -3.33 -5.95
N ALA A 83 -16.56 -3.05 -6.26
CA ALA A 83 -15.50 -4.06 -6.26
C ALA A 83 -15.31 -4.68 -4.86
N GLN A 84 -15.42 -3.89 -3.81
CA GLN A 84 -15.30 -4.38 -2.43
C GLN A 84 -16.48 -5.27 -2.01
N CYS A 85 -17.66 -5.06 -2.62
CA CYS A 85 -18.84 -5.90 -2.43
C CYS A 85 -18.91 -7.12 -3.36
N SER A 86 -18.07 -7.18 -4.40
CA SER A 86 -18.15 -8.18 -5.47
C SER A 86 -18.06 -9.63 -4.99
N SER A 87 -17.38 -9.90 -3.89
CA SER A 87 -17.27 -11.24 -3.28
C SER A 87 -18.59 -11.77 -2.71
N HIS A 88 -19.58 -10.90 -2.49
CA HIS A 88 -20.87 -11.26 -1.88
C HIS A 88 -22.06 -10.91 -2.75
N ARG A 89 -21.96 -9.81 -3.51
CA ARG A 89 -22.96 -9.38 -4.47
C ARG A 89 -22.29 -8.54 -5.55
N SER A 90 -22.46 -8.94 -6.80
CA SER A 90 -21.99 -8.16 -7.94
C SER A 90 -22.91 -6.96 -8.13
N TYR A 91 -22.30 -5.78 -8.22
CA TYR A 91 -22.99 -4.52 -8.49
C TYR A 91 -22.32 -3.86 -9.69
N THR A 92 -23.13 -3.41 -10.64
CA THR A 92 -22.62 -2.54 -11.71
C THR A 92 -22.54 -1.09 -11.23
N LEU A 93 -21.84 -0.25 -12.00
CA LEU A 93 -21.82 1.19 -11.72
C LEU A 93 -23.22 1.80 -11.84
N ASP A 94 -24.04 1.33 -12.77
CA ASP A 94 -25.41 1.82 -12.94
C ASP A 94 -26.31 1.42 -11.77
N ASP A 95 -26.13 0.22 -11.22
CA ASP A 95 -26.84 -0.20 -10.00
C ASP A 95 -26.48 0.73 -8.84
N MET A 96 -25.20 1.02 -8.64
CA MET A 96 -24.74 1.93 -7.59
C MET A 96 -25.31 3.34 -7.76
N LYS A 97 -25.42 3.84 -8.99
CA LYS A 97 -26.05 5.13 -9.28
C LYS A 97 -27.55 5.13 -8.97
N LYS A 98 -28.27 4.06 -9.32
CA LYS A 98 -29.69 3.91 -8.98
C LYS A 98 -29.91 3.85 -7.46
N ILE A 99 -29.04 3.15 -6.76
CA ILE A 99 -29.07 3.05 -5.29
C ILE A 99 -28.84 4.42 -4.66
N TYR A 100 -27.87 5.17 -5.16
CA TYR A 100 -27.63 6.55 -4.75
C TYR A 100 -28.87 7.43 -4.98
N LEU A 101 -29.47 7.40 -6.18
CA LEU A 101 -30.66 8.20 -6.49
C LEU A 101 -31.82 7.86 -5.57
N ASN A 102 -32.07 6.57 -5.32
CA ASN A 102 -33.10 6.15 -4.38
C ASN A 102 -32.80 6.60 -2.94
N ALA A 103 -31.56 6.42 -2.49
CA ALA A 103 -31.13 6.80 -1.14
C ALA A 103 -31.23 8.32 -0.92
N SER A 104 -30.89 9.12 -1.94
CA SER A 104 -30.88 10.58 -1.86
C SER A 104 -32.22 11.20 -1.46
N MET A 105 -33.33 10.51 -1.74
CA MET A 105 -34.68 10.94 -1.36
C MET A 105 -35.00 10.75 0.13
N TYR A 106 -34.27 9.86 0.82
CA TYR A 106 -34.55 9.45 2.20
C TYR A 106 -33.38 9.70 3.15
N LEU A 107 -32.42 10.54 2.74
CA LEU A 107 -31.23 10.85 3.54
C LEU A 107 -31.61 11.61 4.81
N ARG A 108 -31.08 11.12 5.94
CA ARG A 108 -31.24 11.73 7.25
C ARG A 108 -29.88 12.00 7.88
N ALA A 109 -29.78 13.07 8.67
CA ALA A 109 -28.59 13.34 9.47
C ALA A 109 -28.37 12.25 10.56
N PRO A 110 -27.14 11.77 10.75
CA PRO A 110 -26.85 10.73 11.74
C PRO A 110 -27.03 11.24 13.17
N ALA A 111 -27.75 10.47 14.00
CA ALA A 111 -27.87 10.71 15.42
C ALA A 111 -26.99 9.77 16.25
N LYS A 112 -26.71 10.14 17.50
CA LYS A 112 -25.93 9.32 18.43
C LYS A 112 -26.59 7.97 18.74
N THR A 113 -27.91 7.89 18.63
CA THR A 113 -28.69 6.64 18.80
C THR A 113 -28.41 5.61 17.71
N ASP A 114 -28.04 6.06 16.51
CA ASP A 114 -27.88 5.22 15.31
C ASP A 114 -26.63 4.33 15.39
N MET A 115 -25.75 4.59 16.37
CA MET A 115 -24.62 3.72 16.73
C MET A 115 -25.03 2.52 17.59
N LYS A 116 -26.20 2.59 18.24
CA LYS A 116 -26.71 1.57 19.17
C LYS A 116 -27.98 0.87 18.68
N VAL A 117 -28.81 1.59 17.93
CA VAL A 117 -30.10 1.12 17.44
C VAL A 117 -30.02 0.85 15.94
N LEU A 118 -30.79 -0.13 15.49
CA LEU A 118 -30.88 -0.50 14.08
C LEU A 118 -31.30 0.71 13.22
N VAL A 119 -30.49 0.99 12.20
CA VAL A 119 -30.68 2.06 11.23
C VAL A 119 -31.47 1.53 10.04
N ASN A 120 -32.69 2.05 9.87
CA ASN A 120 -33.62 1.64 8.81
C ASN A 120 -33.67 2.61 7.62
N GLN A 121 -32.87 3.67 7.62
CA GLN A 121 -32.84 4.72 6.61
C GLN A 121 -31.39 5.05 6.20
N PRO A 122 -31.14 5.53 4.98
CA PRO A 122 -29.82 6.00 4.60
C PRO A 122 -29.46 7.28 5.39
N LEU A 123 -28.19 7.38 5.77
CA LEU A 123 -27.65 8.47 6.57
C LEU A 123 -26.73 9.34 5.70
N THR A 124 -26.76 10.65 5.93
CA THR A 124 -25.79 11.58 5.36
C THR A 124 -24.41 11.40 5.98
N ALA A 125 -23.36 11.87 5.29
CA ALA A 125 -22.02 11.82 5.85
C ALA A 125 -21.93 12.73 7.08
N ASN A 126 -21.42 12.20 8.19
CA ASN A 126 -20.99 13.04 9.30
C ASN A 126 -19.60 13.61 9.00
N GLU A 127 -19.51 14.89 8.69
CA GLU A 127 -18.26 15.55 8.30
C GLU A 127 -17.10 15.25 9.26
N THR A 128 -17.34 15.28 10.57
CA THR A 128 -16.29 15.05 11.59
C THR A 128 -15.71 13.64 11.53
N ALA A 129 -16.57 12.63 11.43
CA ALA A 129 -16.16 11.23 11.33
C ALA A 129 -15.52 10.95 9.97
N PHE A 130 -16.05 11.54 8.90
CA PHE A 130 -15.46 11.43 7.57
C PHE A 130 -14.04 11.99 7.54
N HIS A 131 -13.82 13.21 8.06
CA HIS A 131 -12.49 13.83 8.09
C HIS A 131 -11.48 13.01 8.89
N TYR A 132 -11.88 12.45 10.03
CA TYR A 132 -11.03 11.55 10.81
C TYR A 132 -10.58 10.33 10.00
N TYR A 133 -11.53 9.63 9.37
CA TYR A 133 -11.19 8.46 8.54
C TYR A 133 -10.44 8.83 7.27
N TYR A 134 -10.71 9.99 6.68
CA TYR A 134 -10.01 10.50 5.52
C TYR A 134 -8.53 10.72 5.82
N GLN A 135 -8.21 11.39 6.94
CA GLN A 135 -6.82 11.60 7.36
C GLN A 135 -6.11 10.27 7.65
N ASN A 136 -6.77 9.34 8.35
CA ASN A 136 -6.20 8.04 8.66
C ASN A 136 -5.95 7.20 7.40
N ASN A 137 -6.93 7.13 6.50
CA ASN A 137 -6.81 6.40 5.23
C ASN A 137 -5.78 7.04 4.30
N TYR A 138 -5.68 8.37 4.29
CA TYR A 138 -4.64 9.09 3.57
C TYR A 138 -3.24 8.75 4.10
N GLY A 139 -3.06 8.77 5.43
CA GLY A 139 -1.81 8.38 6.08
C GLY A 139 -1.42 6.93 5.76
N ASN A 140 -2.37 6.00 5.84
CA ASN A 140 -2.16 4.60 5.48
C ASN A 140 -1.81 4.43 3.99
N HIS A 141 -2.49 5.15 3.11
CA HIS A 141 -2.18 5.11 1.67
C HIS A 141 -0.75 5.60 1.39
N LEU A 142 -0.34 6.70 2.03
CA LEU A 142 1.04 7.20 1.93
C LEU A 142 2.06 6.20 2.50
N ALA A 143 1.76 5.56 3.64
CA ALA A 143 2.62 4.53 4.22
C ALA A 143 2.76 3.31 3.31
N LEU A 144 1.67 2.87 2.66
CA LEU A 144 1.69 1.80 1.68
C LEU A 144 2.54 2.15 0.46
N ILE A 145 2.39 3.35 -0.10
CA ILE A 145 3.22 3.79 -1.23
C ILE A 145 4.69 3.81 -0.82
N ARG A 146 5.02 4.44 0.31
CA ARG A 146 6.42 4.53 0.78
C ARG A 146 7.03 3.15 1.05
N SER A 147 6.29 2.25 1.69
CA SER A 147 6.77 0.89 1.95
C SER A 147 6.97 0.09 0.66
N GLN A 148 6.10 0.26 -0.34
CA GLN A 148 6.31 -0.33 -1.67
C GLN A 148 7.57 0.21 -2.34
N TRP A 149 7.80 1.53 -2.29
CA TRP A 149 9.03 2.13 -2.81
C TRP A 149 10.28 1.58 -2.12
N CYS A 150 10.27 1.45 -0.80
CA CYS A 150 11.38 0.82 -0.06
C CYS A 150 11.56 -0.66 -0.43
N ALA A 151 10.46 -1.40 -0.62
CA ALA A 151 10.51 -2.80 -1.04
C ALA A 151 11.14 -2.94 -2.45
N TRP A 152 10.73 -2.11 -3.40
CA TRP A 152 11.35 -2.06 -4.73
C TRP A 152 12.82 -1.67 -4.65
N GLY A 153 13.18 -0.70 -3.81
CA GLY A 153 14.57 -0.32 -3.58
C GLY A 153 15.44 -1.50 -3.11
N LEU A 154 14.92 -2.32 -2.20
CA LEU A 154 15.61 -3.52 -1.71
C LEU A 154 15.74 -4.60 -2.80
N VAL A 155 14.70 -4.81 -3.61
CA VAL A 155 14.75 -5.73 -4.75
C VAL A 155 15.81 -5.29 -5.77
N PHE A 156 15.84 -4.00 -6.11
CA PHE A 156 16.84 -3.44 -7.04
C PHE A 156 18.26 -3.54 -6.49
N PHE A 157 18.46 -3.32 -5.19
CA PHE A 157 19.76 -3.50 -4.55
C PHE A 157 20.29 -4.92 -4.79
N TRP A 158 19.49 -5.95 -4.52
CA TRP A 158 19.89 -7.35 -4.73
C TRP A 158 20.08 -7.69 -6.20
N ALA A 159 19.21 -7.18 -7.09
CA ALA A 159 19.37 -7.38 -8.53
C ALA A 159 20.71 -6.83 -9.04
N VAL A 160 21.12 -5.64 -8.58
CA VAL A 160 22.42 -5.04 -8.94
C VAL A 160 23.59 -5.87 -8.38
N VAL A 161 23.52 -6.27 -7.11
CA VAL A 161 24.58 -7.11 -6.49
C VAL A 161 24.77 -8.42 -7.27
N LEU A 162 23.67 -9.10 -7.61
CA LEU A 162 23.71 -10.34 -8.39
C LEU A 162 24.21 -10.11 -9.82
N THR A 163 23.85 -9.00 -10.44
CA THR A 163 24.32 -8.62 -11.79
C THR A 163 25.83 -8.36 -11.78
N ILE A 164 26.34 -7.63 -10.80
CA ILE A 164 27.79 -7.39 -10.68
C ILE A 164 28.53 -8.70 -10.39
N ALA A 165 28.02 -9.54 -9.48
CA ALA A 165 28.64 -10.83 -9.16
C ALA A 165 28.67 -11.78 -10.37
N THR A 166 27.60 -11.81 -11.17
CA THR A 166 27.54 -12.61 -12.41
C THR A 166 28.52 -12.08 -13.45
N ILE A 167 28.61 -10.76 -13.67
CA ILE A 167 29.62 -10.16 -14.56
C ILE A 167 31.03 -10.56 -14.11
N LEU A 168 31.37 -10.39 -12.84
CA LEU A 168 32.71 -10.73 -12.33
C LEU A 168 33.05 -12.22 -12.49
N ASN A 169 32.08 -13.11 -12.27
CA ASN A 169 32.27 -14.55 -12.45
C ASN A 169 32.42 -14.94 -13.93
N VAL A 170 31.60 -14.37 -14.82
CA VAL A 170 31.69 -14.61 -16.27
C VAL A 170 33.02 -14.08 -16.80
N MET A 171 33.44 -12.88 -16.38
CA MET A 171 34.73 -12.31 -16.79
C MET A 171 35.92 -13.17 -16.34
N LYS A 172 35.87 -13.69 -15.11
CA LYS A 172 36.91 -14.60 -14.61
C LYS A 172 36.93 -15.93 -15.37
N LYS A 173 35.77 -16.51 -15.68
CA LYS A 173 35.65 -17.86 -16.28
C LYS A 173 35.86 -17.87 -17.79
N VAL A 174 35.45 -16.82 -18.50
CA VAL A 174 35.51 -16.72 -19.97
C VAL A 174 36.77 -15.99 -20.44
N PHE A 175 37.16 -14.90 -19.76
CA PHE A 175 38.27 -14.05 -20.22
C PHE A 175 39.56 -14.24 -19.41
N GLY A 176 39.57 -15.09 -18.38
CA GLY A 176 40.76 -15.42 -17.58
C GLY A 176 41.38 -14.27 -16.79
N LYS A 177 40.82 -13.04 -16.88
CA LYS A 177 41.32 -11.84 -16.18
C LYS A 177 40.41 -11.50 -15.01
N SER A 178 40.98 -11.52 -13.80
CA SER A 178 40.35 -11.00 -12.59
C SER A 178 40.44 -9.47 -12.59
N ILE A 179 39.35 -8.77 -12.93
CA ILE A 179 39.30 -7.30 -12.93
C ILE A 179 39.18 -6.72 -11.51
N MET A 180 38.84 -7.55 -10.52
CA MET A 180 38.68 -7.09 -9.15
C MET A 180 40.05 -7.01 -8.45
N PRO A 181 40.52 -5.80 -8.05
CA PRO A 181 41.78 -5.65 -7.32
C PRO A 181 41.70 -6.32 -5.94
N ASN A 182 42.81 -6.91 -5.48
CA ASN A 182 42.86 -7.69 -4.24
C ASN A 182 42.36 -6.91 -3.00
N SER A 183 42.53 -5.58 -2.98
CA SER A 183 42.03 -4.72 -1.89
C SER A 183 40.51 -4.71 -1.75
N VAL A 184 39.76 -4.78 -2.86
CA VAL A 184 38.30 -4.79 -2.84
C VAL A 184 37.78 -6.15 -2.41
N LYS A 185 38.42 -7.26 -2.85
CA LYS A 185 38.10 -8.60 -2.34
C LYS A 185 38.27 -8.69 -0.83
N LYS A 186 39.35 -8.13 -0.29
CA LYS A 186 39.63 -8.14 1.15
C LYS A 186 38.59 -7.33 1.95
N SER A 187 38.03 -6.27 1.38
CA SER A 187 37.02 -5.43 2.04
C SER A 187 35.58 -5.97 1.92
N LEU A 188 35.26 -6.75 0.89
CA LEU A 188 33.90 -7.25 0.64
C LEU A 188 33.64 -8.63 1.27
N ILE A 189 34.70 -9.44 1.45
CA ILE A 189 34.59 -10.82 1.94
C ILE A 189 34.87 -10.92 3.45
N TYR A 190 35.66 -10.00 4.02
CA TYR A 190 35.91 -9.98 5.46
C TYR A 190 34.93 -9.02 6.16
N PRO A 191 34.10 -9.51 7.11
CA PRO A 191 33.38 -8.63 8.01
C PRO A 191 34.39 -7.73 8.72
N SER A 192 34.05 -6.46 8.92
CA SER A 192 34.92 -5.48 9.61
C SER A 192 35.40 -5.96 10.98
N VAL A 193 34.64 -6.85 11.62
CA VAL A 193 34.95 -7.49 12.91
C VAL A 193 36.21 -8.36 12.86
N TYR A 194 36.58 -8.91 11.70
CA TYR A 194 37.73 -9.83 11.56
C TYR A 194 38.95 -9.21 10.89
N LYS A 195 38.91 -7.91 10.58
CA LYS A 195 39.98 -7.23 9.84
C LYS A 195 41.31 -7.22 10.61
N ASP A 196 41.26 -7.17 11.94
CA ASP A 196 42.42 -7.16 12.84
C ASP A 196 42.86 -8.55 13.34
N TYR A 197 42.04 -9.58 13.16
CA TYR A 197 42.34 -10.91 13.71
C TYR A 197 43.34 -11.72 12.88
N HIS A 198 43.48 -11.41 11.59
CA HIS A 198 44.38 -12.16 10.70
C HIS A 198 45.86 -11.93 11.02
N GLU A 199 46.23 -10.76 11.53
CA GLU A 199 47.62 -10.50 11.92
C GLU A 199 47.94 -11.10 13.28
N ARG A 200 47.01 -11.02 14.26
CA ARG A 200 47.25 -11.50 15.62
C ARG A 200 47.42 -13.02 15.72
N THR A 201 46.68 -13.82 14.95
CA THR A 201 46.84 -15.29 14.95
C THR A 201 48.19 -15.73 14.38
N PHE A 202 48.71 -15.02 13.37
CA PHE A 202 50.03 -15.29 12.81
C PHE A 202 51.16 -14.97 13.80
N TYR A 203 51.04 -13.88 14.57
CA TYR A 203 52.02 -13.55 15.61
C TYR A 203 51.97 -14.52 16.80
N LEU A 204 50.77 -14.95 17.22
CA LEU A 204 50.60 -15.92 18.30
C LEU A 204 51.20 -17.29 17.94
N TRP A 205 50.98 -17.75 16.70
CA TRP A 205 51.55 -19.00 16.20
C TRP A 205 53.08 -18.91 16.02
N LYS A 206 53.59 -17.75 15.61
CA LYS A 206 55.04 -17.48 15.54
C LYS A 206 55.69 -17.50 16.92
N TYR A 207 55.05 -16.90 17.93
CA TYR A 207 55.53 -16.92 19.32
C TYR A 207 55.50 -18.34 19.91
N LEU A 208 54.43 -19.10 19.66
CA LEU A 208 54.31 -20.50 20.10
C LEU A 208 55.36 -21.40 19.46
N LEU A 209 55.58 -21.29 18.15
CA LEU A 209 56.65 -22.02 17.44
C LEU A 209 58.04 -21.66 17.96
N GLN A 210 58.28 -20.41 18.32
CA GLN A 210 59.57 -19.95 18.84
C GLN A 210 59.79 -20.34 20.31
N SER A 211 58.72 -20.55 21.10
CA SER A 211 58.81 -21.15 22.43
C SER A 211 58.98 -22.67 22.43
N LEU A 212 58.56 -23.35 21.35
CA LEU A 212 58.70 -24.80 21.18
C LEU A 212 60.06 -25.23 20.62
N SER A 213 60.91 -24.29 20.16
CA SER A 213 62.28 -24.54 19.71
C SER A 213 63.34 -24.34 20.79
N PHE A 214 62.93 -24.21 22.07
CA PHE A 214 63.81 -23.96 23.21
C PHE A 214 63.71 -25.06 24.31
N TRP A 215 63.14 -26.21 23.95
CA TRP A 215 63.17 -27.48 24.68
C TRP A 215 63.54 -28.59 23.68
#